data_AF-A0A2J4Y0J8-F1
#
_entry.id   AF-A0A2J4Y0J8-F1
#
_cell.length_a   1.000
_cell.length_b   1.000
_cell.length_c   1.000
_cell.angle_alpha   90.00
_cell.angle_beta   90.00
_cell.angle_gamma   90.00
#
_symmetry.space_group_name_H-M   'P 1'
#
loop_
_entity.id
_entity.type
_entity.pdbx_description
1 polymer ?
#
loop_
_entity_poly.entity_id
_entity_poly.type
_entity_poly.pdbx_seq_one_letter_code
_entity_poly.pdbx_strand_id
1 'polypeptide(L)' 'GIYTFHQRRSNPQQYGVNVACIDGVSPFDFPCVEVNDGVNHPQDGGGGVVGYLRYEKK' A
#
# COMPACT_ATOMS: atom_id res chain seq x y z
N GLY A 1 -11.66 -10.69 -10.05
CA GLY A 1 -12.16 -10.45 -8.68
C GLY A 1 -11.55 -9.17 -8.14
N ILE A 2 -12.06 -8.64 -7.04
CA ILE A 2 -11.47 -7.47 -6.37
C ILE A 2 -10.41 -7.94 -5.39
N TYR A 3 -9.25 -7.30 -5.39
CA TYR A 3 -8.20 -7.56 -4.40
C TYR A 3 -8.61 -6.96 -3.05
N THR A 4 -8.93 -7.82 -2.09
CA THR A 4 -9.44 -7.42 -0.78
C THR A 4 -8.32 -7.26 0.23
N PHE A 5 -7.53 -8.31 0.43
CA PHE A 5 -6.38 -8.30 1.32
C PHE A 5 -5.40 -9.43 0.98
N HIS A 6 -4.23 -9.39 1.61
CA HIS A 6 -3.24 -10.47 1.60
C HIS A 6 -2.43 -10.49 2.89
N GLN A 7 -1.85 -11.63 3.22
CA GLN A 7 -0.81 -11.71 4.24
C GLN A 7 0.51 -11.22 3.63
N ARG A 8 1.25 -10.36 4.34
CA ARG A 8 2.49 -9.78 3.79
C ARG A 8 3.61 -10.82 3.78
N ARG A 9 4.33 -10.91 2.66
CA ARG A 9 5.59 -11.69 2.59
C ARG A 9 6.63 -11.12 3.56
N SER A 10 6.80 -9.79 3.56
CA SER A 10 7.81 -9.09 4.37
C SER A 10 7.65 -9.28 5.88
N ASN A 11 6.41 -9.44 6.37
CA ASN A 11 6.11 -9.74 7.77
C ASN A 11 4.82 -10.58 7.83
N PRO A 12 4.92 -11.91 8.01
CA PRO A 12 3.75 -12.79 8.05
C PRO A 12 2.77 -12.52 9.20
N GLN A 13 3.15 -11.73 10.21
CA GLN A 13 2.23 -11.32 11.29
C GLN A 13 1.33 -10.14 10.89
N GLN A 14 1.39 -9.67 9.63
CA GLN A 14 0.64 -8.52 9.14
C GLN A 14 -0.14 -8.85 7.86
N TYR A 15 -1.25 -8.14 7.68
CA TYR A 15 -2.06 -8.16 6.46
C TYR A 15 -2.08 -6.78 5.81
N GLY A 16 -1.93 -6.75 4.48
CA GLY A 16 -2.21 -5.57 3.68
C GLY A 16 -3.64 -5.62 3.17
N VAL A 17 -4.43 -4.59 3.47
CA VAL A 17 -5.85 -4.48 3.12
C VAL A 17 -6.03 -3.38 2.08
N ASN A 18 -6.88 -3.61 1.08
CA ASN A 18 -7.28 -2.58 0.15
C ASN A 18 -8.27 -1.62 0.82
N VAL A 19 -7.85 -0.38 1.05
CA VAL A 19 -8.66 0.64 1.74
C VAL A 19 -9.99 0.92 1.04
N ALA A 20 -10.08 0.74 -0.28
CA ALA A 20 -11.33 0.89 -1.03
C ALA A 20 -12.37 -0.19 -0.72
N CYS A 21 -11.99 -1.25 0.02
CA CYS A 21 -12.90 -2.29 0.49
C CYS A 21 -13.38 -2.06 1.93
N ILE A 22 -12.97 -0.97 2.58
CA ILE A 22 -13.38 -0.62 3.94
C ILE A 22 -14.55 0.36 3.85
N ASP A 23 -15.64 0.05 4.56
CA ASP A 23 -16.82 0.92 4.57
C ASP A 23 -16.48 2.30 5.15
N GLY A 24 -16.98 3.35 4.49
CA GLY A 24 -16.71 4.74 4.84
C GLY A 24 -15.29 5.24 4.57
N VAL A 25 -14.42 4.48 3.88
CA VAL A 25 -13.04 4.90 3.57
C VAL A 25 -12.84 5.06 2.07
N SER A 26 -12.34 6.23 1.67
CA SER A 26 -11.90 6.51 0.31
C SER A 26 -10.37 6.47 0.21
N PRO A 27 -9.78 5.92 -0.87
CA PRO A 27 -8.34 6.07 -1.13
C PRO A 27 -7.88 7.53 -1.19
N PHE A 28 -8.79 8.46 -1.47
CA PHE A 28 -8.51 9.90 -1.55
C PHE A 28 -8.55 10.61 -0.19
N ASP A 29 -8.89 9.90 0.89
CA ASP A 29 -8.78 10.43 2.26
C ASP A 29 -7.31 10.48 2.73
N PHE A 30 -6.40 9.85 1.98
CA PHE A 30 -4.96 9.84 2.23
C PHE A 30 -4.26 10.83 1.27
N PRO A 31 -4.00 12.09 1.68
CA PRO A 31 -3.49 13.12 0.78
C PRO A 31 -2.04 12.89 0.33
N CYS A 32 -1.28 12.07 1.06
CA CYS A 32 0.08 11.70 0.72
C CYS A 32 0.33 10.26 1.16
N VAL A 33 0.68 9.39 0.22
CA VAL A 33 0.95 7.97 0.47
C VAL A 33 2.32 7.58 -0.06
N GLU A 34 3.03 6.75 0.70
CA GLU A 34 4.31 6.18 0.28
C GLU A 34 4.11 5.22 -0.89
N VAL A 35 4.99 5.31 -1.89
CA VAL A 35 5.08 4.36 -3.00
C VAL A 35 6.26 3.45 -2.72
N ASN A 36 6.01 2.15 -2.61
CA ASN A 36 7.05 1.15 -2.40
C ASN A 36 7.63 0.66 -3.74
N ASP A 37 8.90 0.24 -3.73
CA ASP A 37 9.55 -0.47 -4.82
C ASP A 37 8.77 -1.77 -5.14
N GLY A 38 8.20 -1.84 -6.34
CA GLY A 38 7.44 -3.01 -6.80
C GLY A 38 8.30 -4.11 -7.42
N VAL A 39 9.60 -3.86 -7.61
CA VAL A 39 10.56 -4.80 -8.22
C VAL A 39 11.38 -5.52 -7.16
N ASN A 40 11.96 -4.77 -6.21
CA ASN A 40 12.82 -5.35 -5.18
C ASN A 40 12.06 -5.50 -3.85
N HIS A 41 12.01 -6.72 -3.32
CA HIS A 41 11.31 -6.99 -2.07
C HIS A 41 12.25 -6.78 -0.85
N PRO A 42 11.77 -6.19 0.26
CA PRO A 42 12.56 -5.93 1.48
C PRO A 42 13.35 -7.12 2.03
N GLN A 43 12.80 -8.33 1.93
CA GLN A 43 13.49 -9.54 2.40
C GLN A 43 14.58 -10.06 1.44
N ASP A 44 14.63 -9.56 0.20
CA ASP A 44 15.62 -9.96 -0.80
C ASP A 44 16.87 -9.04 -0.75
N GLY A 45 16.96 -8.16 0.27
CA GLY A 45 18.11 -7.28 0.52
C GLY A 45 18.03 -5.90 -0.13
N GLY A 46 16.86 -5.51 -0.67
CA GLY A 46 16.63 -4.20 -1.31
C GLY A 46 15.18 -3.74 -1.22
N GLY A 47 14.82 -2.68 -1.95
CA GLY A 47 13.47 -2.11 -1.96
C GLY A 47 13.26 -1.00 -0.94
N GLY A 48 12.00 -0.74 -0.59
CA GLY A 48 11.59 0.34 0.32
C GLY A 48 10.78 1.42 -0.38
N VAL A 49 10.69 2.61 0.22
CA VAL A 49 9.92 3.74 -0.32
C VAL A 49 10.71 4.39 -1.46
N VAL A 50 10.13 4.43 -2.65
CA VAL A 50 10.73 5.04 -3.86
C VAL A 50 10.12 6.40 -4.21
N GLY A 51 9.06 6.79 -3.53
CA GLY A 51 8.43 8.09 -3.75
C GLY A 51 7.15 8.27 -2.94
N TYR A 52 6.43 9.33 -3.27
CA TYR A 52 5.15 9.68 -2.66
C TYR A 52 4.14 10.04 -3.73
N LEU A 53 2.92 9.53 -3.60
CA LEU A 53 1.77 9.94 -4.40
C LEU A 53 0.95 10.93 -3.58
N ARG A 54 0.68 12.11 -4.15
CA ARG A 54 -0.09 13.18 -3.50
C ARG A 54 -1.40 13.41 -4.22
N TYR A 55 -2.48 13.48 -3.46
CA TYR A 55 -3.81 13.84 -3.96
C TYR A 55 -4.22 15.21 -3.41
N GLU A 56 -4.58 16.11 -4.32
CA GLU A 56 -5.11 17.42 -4.02
C GLU A 56 -6.49 17.55 -4.68
N LYS A 57 -7.50 17.87 -3.88
CA LYS A 57 -8.81 18.23 -4.42
C LYS A 57 -8.67 19.54 -5.19
N LYS A 58 -9.38 19.63 -6.32
CA LYS A 58 -9.50 20.87 -7.07
C LYS A 58 -10.20 21.95 -6.25
#